data_AF-A0A2A2B7Z2-F1
#
_entry.id   AF-A0A2A2B7Z2-F1
#
_cell.length_a   1.000
_cell.length_b   1.000
_cell.length_c   1.000
_cell.angle_alpha   90.00
_cell.angle_beta   90.00
_cell.angle_gamma   90.00
#
_symmetry.space_group_name_H-M   'P 1'
#
loop_
_entity.id
_entity.type
_entity.pdbx_description
1 polymer ?
#
loop_
_entity_poly.entity_id
_entity_poly.type
_entity_poly.pdbx_seq_one_letter_code
_entity_poly.pdbx_strand_id
1 'polypeptide(L)'
;MMNNFDFQQSVLLATQLASIDLKTYMFWQIQDVQWMQKALTLAKQGAVLGEVPVGAILVHNQQIIGQGFNEPIGRHDATAHAEIVALRDACARLKNYRLPLQTTLYVTLEPCTMCVGAMIHARVSRVIYAANEPRAGMVGSQMDLPNQPFYNHRMQVSSGLCSHHSSQMLKAFFRARRKAAKIEDNVSN
;
A
#
# COMPACT_ATOMS: atom_id res chain seq x y z
N MET A 1 -22.27 38.34 -61.54
CA MET A 1 -21.02 38.67 -60.81
C MET A 1 -21.15 38.02 -59.43
N MET A 2 -20.68 36.77 -59.24
CA MET A 2 -19.33 36.42 -58.72
C MET A 2 -19.05 37.19 -57.41
N ASN A 3 -18.88 36.60 -56.21
CA ASN A 3 -18.25 35.34 -55.79
C ASN A 3 -18.91 34.85 -54.47
N ASN A 4 -19.27 33.58 -54.28
CA ASN A 4 -18.39 32.45 -53.89
C ASN A 4 -17.36 32.79 -52.81
N PHE A 5 -17.75 32.63 -51.54
CA PHE A 5 -16.81 32.30 -50.47
C PHE A 5 -17.21 30.94 -49.89
N ASP A 6 -16.31 29.98 -50.12
CA ASP A 6 -16.37 28.57 -49.77
C ASP A 6 -16.73 28.34 -48.30
N PHE A 7 -17.81 27.62 -48.09
CA PHE A 7 -18.14 26.96 -46.83
C PHE A 7 -17.38 25.62 -46.79
N GLN A 8 -16.05 25.67 -46.71
CA GLN A 8 -15.23 24.48 -46.49
C GLN A 8 -14.31 24.64 -45.28
N GLN A 9 -14.26 23.56 -44.48
CA GLN A 9 -13.33 23.25 -43.38
C GLN A 9 -13.55 24.04 -42.08
N SER A 10 -14.14 23.46 -41.04
CA SER A 10 -13.63 22.25 -40.39
C SER A 10 -14.71 21.65 -39.49
N VAL A 11 -15.47 20.69 -40.02
CA VAL A 11 -16.05 19.66 -39.17
C VAL A 11 -14.86 18.84 -38.68
N LEU A 12 -14.38 19.13 -37.48
CA LEU A 12 -13.47 18.24 -36.76
C LEU A 12 -14.22 16.92 -36.62
N LEU A 13 -13.90 16.00 -37.53
CA LEU A 13 -14.43 14.66 -37.58
C LEU A 13 -14.33 14.03 -36.19
N ALA A 14 -15.42 13.40 -35.77
CA ALA A 14 -15.53 12.56 -34.58
C ALA A 14 -14.60 11.31 -34.62
N THR A 15 -13.46 11.37 -35.33
CA THR A 15 -12.51 10.29 -35.58
C THR A 15 -11.18 10.47 -34.87
N GLN A 16 -11.05 11.44 -33.95
CA GLN A 16 -9.87 11.60 -33.09
C GLN A 16 -10.11 11.24 -31.61
N LEU A 17 -11.16 10.48 -31.29
CA LEU A 17 -11.18 9.74 -30.03
C LEU A 17 -10.41 8.44 -30.27
N ALA A 18 -9.09 8.50 -30.08
CA ALA A 18 -8.28 7.30 -29.92
C ALA A 18 -9.02 6.35 -28.98
N SER A 19 -9.21 5.10 -29.40
CA SER A 19 -9.89 4.08 -28.59
C SER A 19 -9.27 4.05 -27.19
N ILE A 20 -10.01 4.58 -26.21
CA ILE A 20 -9.57 4.56 -24.81
C ILE A 20 -9.66 3.10 -24.37
N ASP A 21 -8.53 2.42 -24.26
CA ASP A 21 -8.50 1.09 -23.67
C ASP A 21 -8.68 1.20 -22.16
N LEU A 22 -9.94 1.16 -21.72
CA LEU A 22 -10.31 1.19 -20.31
C LEU A 22 -9.66 0.06 -19.49
N LYS A 23 -9.12 -1.00 -20.11
CA LYS A 23 -8.37 -2.06 -19.42
C LYS A 23 -7.02 -1.58 -18.87
N THR A 24 -6.50 -0.47 -19.38
CA THR A 24 -5.25 0.14 -18.89
C THR A 24 -5.46 1.01 -17.64
N TYR A 25 -6.71 1.29 -17.28
CA TYR A 25 -7.05 2.12 -16.12
C TYR A 25 -7.41 1.25 -14.91
N MET A 26 -6.78 1.55 -13.78
CA MET A 26 -7.07 0.88 -12.50
C MET A 26 -8.15 1.67 -11.76
N PHE A 27 -9.25 1.00 -11.43
CA PHE A 27 -10.35 1.56 -10.66
C PHE A 27 -10.35 0.99 -9.24
N TRP A 28 -10.41 1.87 -8.24
CA TRP A 28 -10.52 1.50 -6.85
C TRP A 28 -11.98 1.38 -6.43
N GLN A 29 -12.30 0.36 -5.65
CA GLN A 29 -13.62 0.32 -5.01
C GLN A 29 -13.66 1.37 -3.88
N ILE A 30 -14.83 1.95 -3.61
CA ILE A 30 -15.03 2.85 -2.46
C ILE A 30 -14.52 2.19 -1.17
N GLN A 31 -14.78 0.90 -1.06
CA GLN A 31 -14.39 0.09 0.07
C GLN A 31 -12.85 -0.03 0.21
N ASP A 32 -12.12 -0.12 -0.91
CA ASP A 32 -10.64 -0.14 -0.89
C ASP A 32 -10.09 1.17 -0.30
N VAL A 33 -10.66 2.31 -0.70
CA VAL A 33 -10.28 3.64 -0.19
C VAL A 33 -10.52 3.72 1.33
N GLN A 34 -11.68 3.24 1.80
CA GLN A 34 -12.03 3.25 3.23
C GLN A 34 -11.06 2.40 4.06
N TRP A 35 -10.68 1.21 3.57
CA TRP A 35 -9.74 0.35 4.27
C TRP A 35 -8.32 0.92 4.29
N MET A 36 -7.86 1.48 3.17
CA MET A 36 -6.56 2.17 3.13
C MET A 36 -6.52 3.40 4.05
N GLN A 37 -7.62 4.15 4.17
CA GLN A 37 -7.71 5.26 5.12
C GLN A 37 -7.60 4.80 6.59
N LYS A 38 -8.17 3.62 6.93
CA LYS A 38 -7.98 3.02 8.25
C LYS A 38 -6.54 2.57 8.47
N ALA A 39 -5.89 1.98 7.47
CA ALA A 39 -4.47 1.65 7.52
C ALA A 39 -3.60 2.91 7.73
N LEU A 40 -3.90 4.03 7.05
CA LEU A 40 -3.26 5.33 7.29
C LEU A 40 -3.50 5.89 8.69
N THR A 41 -4.65 5.59 9.31
CA THR A 41 -4.93 5.98 10.69
C THR A 41 -4.06 5.20 11.67
N LEU A 42 -3.88 3.89 11.45
CA LEU A 42 -2.95 3.06 12.23
C LEU A 42 -1.49 3.51 12.04
N ALA A 43 -1.09 3.86 10.82
CA ALA A 43 0.24 4.40 10.54
C ALA A 43 0.53 5.69 11.36
N LYS A 44 -0.48 6.56 11.49
CA LYS A 44 -0.38 7.77 12.34
C LYS A 44 -0.22 7.43 13.82
N GLN A 45 -0.91 6.38 14.31
CA GLN A 45 -0.75 5.93 15.70
C GLN A 45 0.69 5.47 15.96
N GLY A 46 1.27 4.65 15.07
CA GLY A 46 2.68 4.26 15.17
C GLY A 46 3.62 5.47 15.21
N ALA A 47 3.42 6.46 14.34
CA ALA A 47 4.24 7.68 14.34
C ALA A 47 4.16 8.48 15.65
N VAL A 48 2.99 8.54 16.30
CA VAL A 48 2.84 9.19 17.62
C VAL A 48 3.70 8.47 18.67
N LEU A 49 3.88 7.16 18.53
CA LEU A 49 4.72 6.33 19.40
C LEU A 49 6.21 6.32 18.98
N GLY A 50 6.61 7.13 18.00
CA GLY A 50 7.99 7.21 17.51
C GLY A 50 8.38 6.10 16.53
N GLU A 51 7.42 5.31 16.06
CA GLU A 51 7.62 4.24 15.09
C GLU A 51 7.50 4.76 13.65
N VAL A 52 8.15 4.08 12.70
CA VAL A 52 7.97 4.40 11.27
C VAL A 52 6.48 4.29 10.90
N PRO A 53 5.86 5.31 10.25
CA PRO A 53 4.43 5.34 10.00
C PRO A 53 4.01 4.36 8.90
N VAL A 54 3.85 3.10 9.29
CA VAL A 54 3.27 2.05 8.45
C VAL A 54 2.11 1.41 9.19
N GLY A 55 0.99 1.26 8.50
CA GLY A 55 -0.22 0.63 9.03
C GLY A 55 -0.77 -0.38 8.04
N ALA A 56 -1.46 -1.40 8.57
CA ALA A 56 -2.06 -2.48 7.80
C ALA A 56 -3.44 -2.87 8.34
N ILE A 57 -4.35 -3.18 7.41
CA ILE A 57 -5.70 -3.69 7.67
C ILE A 57 -5.89 -4.94 6.83
N LEU A 58 -6.33 -6.03 7.45
CA LEU A 58 -6.69 -7.27 6.77
C LEU A 58 -8.20 -7.47 6.84
N VAL A 59 -8.82 -7.66 5.68
CA VAL A 59 -10.27 -7.74 5.51
C VAL A 59 -10.67 -9.10 4.94
N HIS A 60 -11.77 -9.65 5.42
CA HIS A 60 -12.49 -10.77 4.83
C HIS A 60 -13.99 -10.52 4.96
N ASN A 61 -14.77 -10.80 3.91
CA ASN A 61 -16.24 -10.57 3.89
C ASN A 61 -16.64 -9.16 4.37
N GLN A 62 -15.93 -8.13 3.91
CA GLN A 62 -16.14 -6.71 4.29
C GLN A 62 -15.94 -6.41 5.80
N GLN A 63 -15.35 -7.33 6.55
CA GLN A 63 -15.03 -7.17 7.96
C GLN A 63 -13.52 -7.12 8.15
N ILE A 64 -13.07 -6.22 9.02
CA ILE A 64 -11.68 -6.22 9.47
C ILE A 64 -11.49 -7.45 10.35
N ILE A 65 -10.64 -8.37 9.90
CA ILE A 65 -10.25 -9.56 10.66
C ILE A 65 -8.90 -9.39 11.33
N GLY A 66 -8.08 -8.43 10.89
CA GLY A 66 -6.78 -8.13 11.49
C GLY A 66 -6.37 -6.68 11.27
N GLN A 67 -5.68 -6.11 12.25
CA GLN A 67 -5.17 -4.74 12.19
C GLN A 67 -3.78 -4.65 12.84
N GLY A 68 -2.94 -3.78 12.31
CA GLY A 68 -1.59 -3.58 12.86
C GLY A 68 -0.95 -2.27 12.39
N PHE A 69 -0.02 -1.77 13.18
CA PHE A 69 0.94 -0.75 12.75
C PHE A 69 2.34 -1.24 13.08
N ASN A 70 3.34 -0.60 12.47
CA ASN A 70 4.74 -0.92 12.72
C ASN A 70 5.12 -0.52 14.15
N GLU A 71 5.58 -1.48 14.95
CA GLU A 71 5.93 -1.31 16.36
C GLU A 71 7.22 -2.07 16.81
N PRO A 72 8.29 -2.14 16.00
CA PRO A 72 9.48 -2.90 16.34
C PRO A 72 10.29 -2.30 17.50
N ILE A 73 10.30 -0.97 17.68
CA ILE A 73 11.05 -0.30 18.74
C ILE A 73 10.36 -0.56 20.08
N GLY A 74 9.07 -0.24 20.18
CA GLY A 74 8.28 -0.35 21.41
C GLY A 74 8.09 -1.79 21.87
N ARG A 75 8.04 -2.76 20.96
CA ARG A 75 7.91 -4.19 21.32
C ARG A 75 9.23 -4.93 21.47
N HIS A 76 10.35 -4.28 21.14
CA HIS A 76 11.64 -4.96 21.02
C HIS A 76 11.57 -6.21 20.14
N ASP A 77 10.78 -6.15 19.07
CA ASP A 77 10.49 -7.26 18.16
C ASP A 77 10.79 -6.82 16.73
N ALA A 78 11.92 -7.28 16.20
CA ALA A 78 12.36 -6.96 14.84
C ALA A 78 11.35 -7.39 13.76
N THR A 79 10.41 -8.28 14.09
CA THR A 79 9.38 -8.75 13.16
C THR A 79 8.07 -7.97 13.24
N ALA A 80 7.92 -7.04 14.19
CA ALA A 80 6.67 -6.31 14.45
C ALA A 80 6.37 -5.20 13.42
N HIS A 81 6.48 -5.53 12.13
CA HIS A 81 5.96 -4.73 11.03
C HIS A 81 4.44 -4.78 10.99
N ALA A 82 3.83 -3.74 10.42
CA ALA A 82 2.37 -3.60 10.38
C ALA A 82 1.65 -4.83 9.81
N GLU A 83 2.19 -5.41 8.72
CA GLU A 83 1.63 -6.59 8.06
C GLU A 83 1.71 -7.82 8.97
N ILE A 84 2.83 -8.02 9.65
CA ILE A 84 3.01 -9.14 10.59
C ILE A 84 2.05 -9.01 11.77
N VAL A 85 1.92 -7.80 12.33
CA VAL A 85 1.00 -7.53 13.44
C VAL A 85 -0.45 -7.79 13.01
N ALA A 86 -0.86 -7.31 11.83
CA ALA A 86 -2.21 -7.54 11.31
C ALA A 86 -2.49 -9.02 11.02
N LEU A 87 -1.51 -9.76 10.49
CA LEU A 87 -1.62 -11.21 10.26
C LEU A 87 -1.75 -11.97 11.59
N ARG A 88 -0.93 -11.63 12.60
CA ARG A 88 -1.00 -12.25 13.93
C ARG A 88 -2.34 -12.00 14.60
N ASP A 89 -2.86 -10.77 14.53
CA ASP A 89 -4.18 -10.40 15.05
C ASP A 89 -5.29 -11.26 14.39
N ALA A 90 -5.28 -11.38 13.07
CA ALA A 90 -6.25 -12.20 12.35
C ALA A 90 -6.14 -13.69 12.67
N CYS A 91 -4.94 -14.26 12.64
CA CYS A 91 -4.72 -15.66 12.93
C CYS A 91 -5.14 -16.02 14.36
N ALA A 92 -4.90 -15.14 15.34
CA ALA A 92 -5.32 -15.31 16.71
C ALA A 92 -6.85 -15.32 16.85
N ARG A 93 -7.54 -14.36 16.21
CA ARG A 93 -9.02 -14.27 16.22
C ARG A 93 -9.68 -15.47 15.56
N LEU A 94 -9.12 -15.94 14.45
CA LEU A 94 -9.63 -17.06 13.68
C LEU A 94 -9.20 -18.43 14.24
N LYS A 95 -8.23 -18.45 15.16
CA LYS A 95 -7.56 -19.65 15.66
C LYS A 95 -7.05 -20.54 14.51
N ASN A 96 -6.55 -19.91 13.45
CA ASN A 96 -6.06 -20.60 12.26
C ASN A 96 -4.94 -19.76 11.62
N TYR A 97 -3.84 -20.41 11.24
CA TYR A 97 -2.73 -19.74 10.56
C TYR A 97 -3.01 -19.50 9.07
N ARG A 98 -3.91 -20.29 8.47
CA ARG A 98 -4.37 -20.07 7.09
C ARG A 98 -5.61 -19.19 7.14
N LEU A 99 -5.52 -18.04 6.48
CA LEU A 99 -6.64 -17.14 6.36
C LEU A 99 -7.69 -17.73 5.39
N PRO A 100 -8.97 -17.35 5.55
CA PRO A 100 -10.01 -17.69 4.59
C PRO A 100 -9.64 -17.24 3.18
N LEU A 101 -10.23 -17.88 2.17
CA LEU A 101 -10.09 -17.39 0.80
C LEU A 101 -10.71 -15.99 0.67
N GLN A 102 -10.24 -15.22 -0.31
CA GLN A 102 -10.75 -13.87 -0.62
C GLN A 102 -10.49 -12.85 0.48
N THR A 103 -9.33 -12.94 1.15
CA THR A 103 -8.86 -11.88 2.04
C THR A 103 -8.10 -10.80 1.26
N THR A 104 -8.26 -9.54 1.67
CA THR A 104 -7.45 -8.43 1.16
C THR A 104 -6.68 -7.75 2.29
N LEU A 105 -5.36 -7.66 2.15
CA LEU A 105 -4.49 -6.89 3.04
C LEU A 105 -4.21 -5.52 2.41
N TYR A 106 -4.52 -4.46 3.14
CA TYR A 106 -4.24 -3.07 2.78
C TYR A 106 -3.07 -2.60 3.62
N VAL A 107 -2.02 -2.06 3.02
CA VAL A 107 -0.83 -1.59 3.74
C VAL A 107 -0.32 -0.27 3.19
N THR A 108 0.14 0.64 4.05
CA THR A 108 0.50 1.99 3.61
C THR A 108 1.86 2.07 2.90
N LEU A 109 2.70 1.06 3.00
CA LEU A 109 4.02 0.99 2.35
C LEU A 109 4.19 -0.37 1.69
N GLU A 110 4.92 -0.44 0.59
CA GLU A 110 5.23 -1.68 -0.10
C GLU A 110 5.89 -2.70 0.85
N PRO A 111 5.37 -3.93 0.91
CA PRO A 111 5.90 -4.98 1.79
C PRO A 111 7.35 -5.38 1.48
N CYS A 112 8.12 -5.63 2.55
CA CYS A 112 9.46 -6.20 2.45
C CYS A 112 9.45 -7.74 2.31
N THR A 113 10.62 -8.34 2.12
CA THR A 113 10.80 -9.80 2.00
C THR A 113 10.10 -10.60 3.10
N MET A 114 10.26 -10.17 4.36
CA MET A 114 9.67 -10.84 5.53
C MET A 114 8.14 -10.84 5.46
N CYS A 115 7.55 -9.66 5.22
CA CYS A 115 6.10 -9.50 5.15
C CYS A 115 5.51 -10.27 3.98
N VAL A 116 6.17 -10.27 2.81
CA VAL A 116 5.74 -11.08 1.66
C VAL A 116 5.73 -12.57 1.98
N GLY A 117 6.81 -13.10 2.57
CA GLY A 117 6.88 -14.49 2.99
C GLY A 117 5.76 -14.87 3.97
N ALA A 118 5.50 -14.02 4.96
CA ALA A 118 4.42 -14.22 5.92
C ALA A 118 3.03 -14.24 5.26
N MET A 119 2.76 -13.33 4.32
CA MET A 119 1.50 -13.29 3.57
C MET A 119 1.29 -14.54 2.71
N ILE A 120 2.35 -15.06 2.09
CA ILE A 120 2.33 -16.32 1.34
C ILE A 120 1.97 -17.50 2.26
N HIS A 121 2.62 -17.60 3.42
CA HIS A 121 2.33 -18.66 4.41
C HIS A 121 0.90 -18.58 4.96
N ALA A 122 0.41 -17.35 5.19
CA ALA A 122 -0.94 -17.08 5.68
C ALA A 122 -2.03 -17.22 4.60
N ARG A 123 -1.66 -17.40 3.33
CA ARG A 123 -2.57 -17.52 2.17
C ARG A 123 -3.39 -16.26 1.88
N VAL A 124 -2.81 -15.07 2.10
CA VAL A 124 -3.45 -13.79 1.75
C VAL A 124 -3.79 -13.76 0.26
N SER A 125 -5.07 -13.60 -0.09
CA SER A 125 -5.50 -13.67 -1.50
C SER A 125 -5.10 -12.43 -2.31
N ARG A 126 -5.18 -11.24 -1.72
CA ARG A 126 -4.88 -9.97 -2.37
C ARG A 126 -4.16 -9.00 -1.43
N VAL A 127 -3.24 -8.21 -1.98
CA VAL A 127 -2.57 -7.09 -1.30
C VAL A 127 -2.78 -5.81 -2.10
N ILE A 128 -3.13 -4.73 -1.40
CA ILE A 128 -3.12 -3.37 -1.95
C ILE A 128 -2.19 -2.53 -1.10
N TYR A 129 -1.11 -2.01 -1.69
CA TYR A 129 -0.20 -1.11 -0.99
C TYR A 129 -0.25 0.33 -1.52
N ALA A 130 -0.02 1.31 -0.64
CA ALA A 130 -0.11 2.72 -1.01
C ALA A 130 1.16 3.24 -1.66
N ALA A 131 2.25 3.42 -0.91
CA ALA A 131 3.51 3.95 -1.42
C ALA A 131 4.52 2.84 -1.74
N ASN A 132 5.37 3.04 -2.76
CA ASN A 132 6.47 2.13 -3.07
C ASN A 132 7.58 2.25 -2.02
N GLU A 133 8.31 1.15 -1.79
CA GLU A 133 9.51 1.12 -0.94
C GLU A 133 10.74 0.79 -1.80
N PRO A 134 11.42 1.82 -2.34
CA PRO A 134 12.46 1.62 -3.34
C PRO A 134 13.69 0.87 -2.83
N ARG A 135 13.92 0.76 -1.52
CA ARG A 135 15.12 0.09 -0.98
C ARG A 135 14.89 -1.37 -0.63
N ALA A 136 13.70 -1.72 -0.15
CA ALA A 136 13.43 -3.02 0.44
C ALA A 136 12.12 -3.68 -0.06
N GLY A 137 11.35 -3.00 -0.91
CA GLY A 137 10.08 -3.48 -1.43
C GLY A 137 10.25 -4.69 -2.35
N MET A 138 9.46 -5.74 -2.08
CA MET A 138 9.53 -7.03 -2.78
C MET A 138 8.26 -7.34 -3.58
N VAL A 139 7.51 -6.29 -3.94
CA VAL A 139 6.25 -6.39 -4.68
C VAL A 139 6.26 -5.44 -5.89
N GLY A 140 7.45 -5.27 -6.48
CA GLY A 140 7.67 -4.46 -7.69
C GLY A 140 8.90 -3.55 -7.63
N SER A 141 9.35 -3.10 -6.45
CA SER A 141 10.50 -2.19 -6.36
C SER A 141 11.85 -2.88 -6.59
N GLN A 142 12.25 -3.81 -5.73
CA GLN A 142 13.52 -4.54 -5.87
C GLN A 142 13.32 -5.89 -6.58
N MET A 143 12.22 -6.56 -6.28
CA MET A 143 11.79 -7.79 -6.93
C MET A 143 10.28 -7.91 -6.85
N ASP A 144 9.71 -8.82 -7.63
CA ASP A 144 8.32 -9.24 -7.51
C ASP A 144 8.27 -10.68 -6.98
N LEU A 145 8.40 -10.81 -5.65
CA LEU A 145 8.44 -12.11 -4.97
C LEU A 145 7.12 -12.89 -5.09
N PRO A 146 5.92 -12.27 -4.97
CA PRO A 146 4.65 -13.00 -5.08
C PRO A 146 4.44 -13.69 -6.44
N ASN A 147 5.10 -13.21 -7.50
CA ASN A 147 4.97 -13.77 -8.85
C ASN A 147 6.03 -14.83 -9.19
N GLN A 148 6.90 -15.22 -8.25
CA GLN A 148 7.91 -16.24 -8.51
C GLN A 148 7.30 -17.65 -8.67
N PRO A 149 7.81 -18.47 -9.61
CA PRO A 149 7.16 -19.73 -10.01
C PRO A 149 7.23 -20.84 -8.94
N PHE A 150 8.12 -20.72 -7.96
CA PHE A 150 8.32 -21.75 -6.93
C PHE A 150 7.35 -21.62 -5.73
N TYR A 151 6.57 -20.55 -5.65
CA TYR A 151 5.54 -20.42 -4.61
C TYR A 151 4.25 -21.13 -5.01
N ASN A 152 3.69 -21.92 -4.09
CA ASN A 152 2.42 -22.64 -4.28
C ASN A 152 1.18 -21.79 -3.96
N HIS A 153 1.37 -20.51 -3.61
CA HIS A 153 0.32 -19.53 -3.37
C HIS A 153 0.51 -18.37 -4.32
N ARG A 154 -0.56 -17.96 -5.02
CA ARG A 154 -0.54 -16.76 -5.85
C ARG A 154 -1.34 -15.67 -5.16
N MET A 155 -0.70 -14.52 -4.97
CA MET A 155 -1.29 -13.36 -4.31
C MET A 155 -1.47 -12.26 -5.33
N GLN A 156 -2.69 -11.74 -5.47
CA GLN A 156 -2.97 -10.60 -6.34
C GLN A 156 -2.40 -9.33 -5.73
N VAL A 157 -1.76 -8.50 -6.53
CA VAL A 157 -1.15 -7.25 -6.06
C VAL A 157 -1.74 -6.07 -6.81
N SER A 158 -2.06 -5.01 -6.08
CA SER A 158 -2.33 -3.69 -6.65
C SER A 158 -1.56 -2.62 -5.85
N SER A 159 -1.19 -1.52 -6.49
CA SER A 159 -0.39 -0.47 -5.86
C SER A 159 -0.90 0.93 -6.17
N GLY A 160 -0.50 1.91 -5.37
CA GLY A 160 -0.71 3.33 -5.67
C GLY A 160 -1.94 3.96 -5.01
N LEU A 161 -2.81 3.18 -4.37
CA LEU A 161 -3.98 3.70 -3.66
C LEU A 161 -3.55 4.59 -2.48
N CYS A 162 -3.93 5.86 -2.49
CA CYS A 162 -3.51 6.84 -1.46
C CYS A 162 -1.98 7.02 -1.34
N SER A 163 -1.21 6.68 -2.38
CA SER A 163 0.27 6.72 -2.40
C SER A 163 0.86 8.05 -1.98
N HIS A 164 0.27 9.16 -2.44
CA HIS A 164 0.74 10.51 -2.14
C HIS A 164 0.68 10.80 -0.63
N HIS A 165 -0.46 10.52 0.01
CA HIS A 165 -0.64 10.75 1.45
C HIS A 165 0.32 9.89 2.27
N SER A 166 0.43 8.60 1.95
CA SER A 166 1.39 7.71 2.64
C SER A 166 2.83 8.19 2.49
N SER A 167 3.24 8.54 1.27
CA SER A 167 4.59 9.04 0.98
C SER A 167 4.91 10.33 1.72
N GLN A 168 3.95 11.26 1.82
CA GLN A 168 4.13 12.49 2.58
C GLN A 168 4.32 12.21 4.07
N MET A 169 3.56 11.27 4.64
CA MET A 169 3.65 10.89 6.05
C MET A 169 5.05 10.35 6.39
N LEU A 170 5.57 9.41 5.59
CA LEU A 170 6.93 8.87 5.73
C LEU A 170 7.99 9.96 5.63
N LYS A 171 7.90 10.82 4.60
CA LYS A 171 8.85 11.94 4.41
C LYS A 171 8.83 12.91 5.58
N ALA A 172 7.65 13.23 6.11
CA ALA A 172 7.49 14.12 7.26
C ALA A 172 8.11 13.51 8.53
N PHE A 173 7.85 12.23 8.79
CA PHE A 173 8.40 11.51 9.92
C PHE A 173 9.94 11.50 9.93
N PHE A 174 10.57 11.08 8.83
CA PHE A 174 12.03 11.05 8.77
C PHE A 174 12.66 12.45 8.76
N ARG A 175 11.98 13.46 8.23
CA ARG A 175 12.44 14.86 8.33
C ARG A 175 12.45 15.34 9.77
N ALA A 176 11.41 15.04 10.54
CA ALA A 176 11.33 15.38 11.97
C ALA A 176 12.44 14.69 12.76
N ARG A 177 12.67 13.39 12.55
CA ARG A 177 13.74 12.64 13.23
C ARG A 177 15.14 13.19 12.94
N ARG A 178 15.45 13.51 11.67
CA ARG A 178 16.74 14.12 11.32
C ARG A 178 16.94 15.50 11.96
N LYS A 179 15.86 16.27 12.15
CA LYS A 179 15.93 17.57 12.84
C LYS A 179 16.19 17.38 14.33
N ALA A 180 15.52 16.42 14.98
CA ALA A 180 15.73 16.12 16.39
C ALA A 180 17.16 15.67 16.70
N ALA A 181 17.71 14.73 15.91
CA ALA A 181 19.08 14.25 16.08
C ALA A 181 20.12 15.39 16.00
N LYS A 182 19.96 16.32 15.05
CA LYS A 182 20.84 17.50 14.94
C LYS A 182 20.77 18.44 16.14
N ILE A 183 19.62 18.52 16.82
CA ILE A 183 19.47 19.36 18.01
C ILE A 183 20.18 18.69 19.18
N GLU A 184 20.02 17.37 19.35
CA GLU A 184 20.72 16.60 20.38
C GLU A 184 22.24 16.67 20.23
N ASP A 185 22.76 16.53 19.00
CA ASP A 185 24.19 16.66 18.70
C ASP A 185 24.75 18.06 19.02
N ASN A 186 23.94 19.12 18.84
CA ASN A 186 24.34 20.50 19.12
C ASN A 186 24.23 20.89 20.60
N VAL A 187 23.43 20.17 21.41
CA VAL A 187 23.31 20.39 22.86
C VAL A 187 24.35 19.57 23.62
N SER A 188 24.82 18.48 23.03
CA SER A 188 25.82 17.57 23.62
C SER A 188 27.28 17.95 23.31
N ASN A 189 27.50 18.97 22.48
CA ASN A 189 28.81 19.57 22.15
C ASN A 189 28.92 20.97 22.75
#